data_AF-A0A4Q6BZA1-F1
#
_entry.id   AF-A0A4Q6BZA1-F1
#
_cell.length_a   1.000
_cell.length_b   1.000
_cell.length_c   1.000
_cell.angle_alpha   90.00
_cell.angle_beta   90.00
_cell.angle_gamma   90.00
#
_symmetry.space_group_name_H-M   'P 1'
#
loop_
_entity.id
_entity.type
_entity.pdbx_description
1 polymer ?
#
loop_
_entity_poly.entity_id
_entity_poly.type
_entity_poly.pdbx_seq_one_letter_code
_entity_poly.pdbx_strand_id
1 'polypeptide(L)'
;MFKSCQGFLLATLLGCSISFAAVTGAPVQVEYRISRVHGLVQFALALADDANQAPGLKEIWVRSKFQSDEVKKAVADLKVVSRSLSGGLDFNSAVSSRPQGIGTDSLIVIQSLYARDLKDLALRTLGILPIDEERLFINALHVLEPVYNSLVWNVGSRDLHVAKRMLEKIAVRVKLEGLFGQAVRFYHGNWPREVPFVIGLHAIPALKDFKNSTTSTSFASVEVHGIQTGVKLNNVEDDFGVVFHELCHSIYGSQSTEFMMELEKWFLANKSPYARQAYAHLNEALATALGNSWAYEKARKEPPSESWYNEPTIDAYAKAISPLV
;
A
#
# COMPACT_ATOMS: atom_id res chain seq x y z
N MET A 1 27.76 -74.45 39.42
CA MET A 1 28.30 -73.09 39.61
C MET A 1 27.78 -72.21 38.48
N PHE A 2 27.30 -71.01 38.81
CA PHE A 2 26.43 -70.14 38.03
C PHE A 2 27.04 -69.52 36.75
N LYS A 3 26.19 -69.35 35.71
CA LYS A 3 26.08 -68.24 34.71
C LYS A 3 27.33 -67.92 33.84
N SER A 4 27.26 -67.43 32.60
CA SER A 4 26.26 -66.58 31.93
C SER A 4 26.33 -66.68 30.40
N CYS A 5 25.17 -66.49 29.75
CA CYS A 5 25.02 -66.09 28.35
C CYS A 5 25.88 -64.87 27.99
N GLN A 6 26.43 -64.85 26.77
CA GLN A 6 26.70 -63.61 26.05
C GLN A 6 25.95 -63.64 24.72
N GLY A 7 25.03 -62.70 24.60
CA GLY A 7 24.13 -62.53 23.47
C GLY A 7 24.68 -61.55 22.42
N PHE A 8 24.06 -61.68 21.26
CA PHE A 8 24.02 -60.73 20.15
C PHE A 8 23.85 -59.28 20.60
N LEU A 9 24.61 -58.37 20.01
CA LEU A 9 24.09 -57.04 19.66
C LEU A 9 24.82 -56.51 18.41
N LEU A 10 24.14 -56.60 17.28
CA LEU A 10 24.51 -55.97 16.01
C LEU A 10 23.99 -54.53 16.08
N ALA A 11 24.89 -53.54 16.16
CA ALA A 11 24.52 -52.13 16.14
C ALA A 11 24.40 -51.64 14.69
N THR A 12 23.18 -51.58 14.18
CA THR A 12 22.86 -50.93 12.90
C THR A 12 22.65 -49.44 13.13
N LEU A 13 23.66 -48.62 12.83
CA LEU A 13 23.55 -47.17 12.75
C LEU A 13 22.83 -46.80 11.44
N LEU A 14 21.50 -46.63 11.50
CA LEU A 14 20.74 -45.93 10.45
C LEU A 14 20.97 -44.43 10.60
N GLY A 15 21.82 -43.87 9.75
CA GLY A 15 21.89 -42.43 9.53
C GLY A 15 20.63 -41.95 8.82
N CYS A 16 19.68 -41.40 9.57
CA CYS A 16 18.61 -40.58 9.01
C CYS A 16 19.20 -39.24 8.57
N SER A 17 19.69 -39.17 7.34
CA SER A 17 19.89 -37.89 6.65
C SER A 17 18.50 -37.28 6.37
N ILE A 18 18.07 -36.38 7.25
CA ILE A 18 16.91 -35.51 7.00
C ILE A 18 17.33 -34.54 5.89
N SER A 19 17.01 -34.89 4.65
CA SER A 19 17.04 -33.95 3.54
C SER A 19 15.94 -32.92 3.80
N PHE A 20 16.31 -31.73 4.28
CA PHE A 20 15.47 -30.55 4.17
C PHE A 20 15.33 -30.24 2.67
N ALA A 21 14.33 -30.83 2.02
CA ALA A 21 13.84 -30.32 0.77
C ALA A 21 13.38 -28.89 1.05
N ALA A 22 14.13 -27.91 0.55
CA ALA A 22 13.67 -26.53 0.53
C ALA A 22 12.31 -26.52 -0.17
N VAL A 23 11.24 -26.24 0.57
CA VAL A 23 9.92 -25.99 -0.01
C VAL A 23 10.06 -24.69 -0.80
N THR A 24 10.47 -24.80 -2.06
CA THR A 24 10.40 -23.73 -3.05
C THR A 24 8.94 -23.56 -3.45
N GLY A 25 8.12 -23.09 -2.51
CA GLY A 25 6.77 -22.62 -2.82
C GLY A 25 6.84 -21.43 -3.79
N ALA A 26 5.77 -21.24 -4.57
CA ALA A 26 5.67 -20.18 -5.56
C ALA A 26 6.02 -18.79 -4.96
N PRO A 27 6.66 -17.90 -5.74
CA PRO A 27 6.97 -16.56 -5.28
C PRO A 27 5.69 -15.75 -5.04
N VAL A 28 5.76 -14.77 -4.12
CA VAL A 28 4.66 -13.83 -3.88
C VAL A 28 4.42 -13.03 -5.14
N GLN A 29 3.16 -13.01 -5.58
CA GLN A 29 2.77 -12.30 -6.80
C GLN A 29 2.56 -10.82 -6.48
N VAL A 30 3.29 -9.95 -7.18
CA VAL A 30 3.00 -8.52 -7.18
C VAL A 30 2.26 -8.17 -8.47
N GLU A 31 1.08 -7.57 -8.34
CA GLU A 31 0.20 -7.26 -9.47
C GLU A 31 -0.05 -5.74 -9.57
N TYR A 32 0.25 -5.15 -10.72
CA TYR A 32 -0.18 -3.79 -11.03
C TYR A 32 -1.55 -3.80 -11.69
N ARG A 33 -2.50 -3.02 -11.18
CA ARG A 33 -3.86 -2.89 -11.71
C ARG A 33 -4.20 -1.46 -12.09
N ILE A 34 -4.98 -1.30 -13.15
CA ILE A 34 -5.64 -0.04 -13.51
C ILE A 34 -7.14 -0.34 -13.58
N SER A 35 -7.94 0.42 -12.82
CA SER A 35 -9.40 0.35 -12.87
C SER A 35 -9.96 1.75 -13.08
N ARG A 36 -10.84 1.90 -14.07
CA ARG A 36 -11.55 3.17 -14.33
C ARG A 36 -12.48 3.51 -13.17
N VAL A 37 -13.17 2.52 -12.63
CA VAL A 37 -14.06 2.67 -11.46
C VAL A 37 -13.27 3.15 -10.25
N HIS A 38 -12.10 2.55 -10.03
CA HIS A 38 -11.20 2.99 -8.96
C HIS A 38 -10.76 4.44 -9.13
N GLY A 39 -10.30 4.82 -10.32
CA GLY A 39 -9.91 6.21 -10.58
C GLY A 39 -11.06 7.21 -10.41
N LEU A 40 -12.30 6.82 -10.73
CA LEU A 40 -13.50 7.60 -10.45
C LEU A 40 -13.76 7.74 -8.94
N VAL A 41 -13.58 6.68 -8.15
CA VAL A 41 -13.68 6.75 -6.69
C VAL A 41 -12.62 7.68 -6.10
N GLN A 42 -11.36 7.58 -6.52
CA GLN A 42 -10.29 8.50 -6.06
C GLN A 42 -10.63 9.96 -6.40
N PHE A 43 -11.13 10.22 -7.61
CA PHE A 43 -11.60 11.54 -8.00
C PHE A 43 -12.78 12.03 -7.13
N ALA A 44 -13.76 11.18 -6.85
CA ALA A 44 -14.89 11.50 -5.99
C ALA A 44 -14.44 11.84 -4.54
N LEU A 45 -13.52 11.06 -3.97
CA LEU A 45 -12.94 11.33 -2.65
C LEU A 45 -12.21 12.68 -2.63
N ALA A 46 -11.46 13.02 -3.69
CA ALA A 46 -10.80 14.31 -3.80
C ALA A 46 -11.82 15.47 -3.81
N LEU A 47 -12.94 15.32 -4.51
CA LEU A 47 -14.02 16.32 -4.55
C LEU A 47 -14.75 16.42 -3.20
N ALA A 48 -14.73 15.35 -2.40
CA ALA A 48 -15.29 15.26 -1.05
C ALA A 48 -14.36 15.81 0.05
N ASP A 49 -13.22 16.39 -0.30
CA ASP A 49 -12.22 16.95 0.62
C ASP A 49 -11.47 15.91 1.46
N ASP A 50 -11.27 14.70 0.92
CA ASP A 50 -10.38 13.72 1.52
C ASP A 50 -8.91 14.21 1.48
N ALA A 51 -8.27 14.24 2.66
CA ALA A 51 -6.92 14.77 2.84
C ALA A 51 -5.82 13.88 2.23
N ASN A 52 -6.10 12.60 1.96
CA ASN A 52 -5.16 11.66 1.36
C ASN A 52 -5.10 11.78 -0.17
N GLN A 53 -5.97 12.61 -0.76
CA GLN A 53 -6.07 12.77 -2.20
C GLN A 53 -5.23 13.93 -2.73
N ALA A 54 -4.74 13.77 -3.96
CA ALA A 54 -3.97 14.81 -4.62
C ALA A 54 -4.84 16.06 -4.87
N PRO A 55 -4.45 17.26 -4.38
CA PRO A 55 -5.25 18.47 -4.55
C PRO A 55 -5.58 18.82 -6.01
N GLY A 56 -4.71 18.41 -6.94
CA GLY A 56 -4.90 18.61 -8.37
C GLY A 56 -6.18 17.96 -8.94
N LEU A 57 -6.68 16.88 -8.33
CA LEU A 57 -7.92 16.21 -8.76
C LEU A 57 -9.15 17.07 -8.49
N LYS A 58 -9.22 17.74 -7.34
CA LYS A 58 -10.30 18.69 -7.05
C LYS A 58 -10.13 19.95 -7.88
N GLU A 59 -8.91 20.45 -8.00
CA GLU A 59 -8.64 21.71 -8.68
C GLU A 59 -8.99 21.65 -10.17
N ILE A 60 -8.73 20.54 -10.86
CA ILE A 60 -9.10 20.40 -12.28
C ILE A 60 -10.61 20.50 -12.47
N TRP A 61 -11.41 19.99 -11.53
CA TRP A 61 -12.86 20.14 -11.56
C TRP A 61 -13.31 21.58 -11.31
N VAL A 62 -12.75 22.25 -10.29
CA VAL A 62 -13.04 23.65 -9.96
C VAL A 62 -12.79 24.58 -11.16
N ARG A 63 -11.71 24.34 -11.92
CA ARG A 63 -11.35 25.12 -13.12
C ARG A 63 -12.10 24.70 -14.39
N SER A 64 -12.89 23.63 -14.34
CA SER A 64 -13.55 23.08 -15.53
C SER A 64 -14.89 23.74 -15.85
N LYS A 65 -15.42 23.42 -17.03
CA LYS A 65 -16.80 23.74 -17.43
C LYS A 65 -17.87 22.90 -16.72
N PHE A 66 -17.50 21.85 -15.99
CA PHE A 66 -18.43 20.88 -15.39
C PHE A 66 -18.91 21.33 -14.01
N GLN A 67 -19.55 22.50 -13.97
CA GLN A 67 -20.01 23.18 -12.75
C GLN A 67 -21.55 23.35 -12.71
N SER A 68 -22.28 22.43 -13.33
CA SER A 68 -23.75 22.40 -13.29
C SER A 68 -24.27 22.16 -11.88
N ASP A 69 -25.53 22.55 -11.62
CA ASP A 69 -26.17 22.35 -10.32
C ASP A 69 -26.25 20.87 -9.94
N GLU A 70 -26.46 19.99 -10.93
CA GLU A 70 -26.47 18.54 -10.73
C GLU A 70 -25.10 18.01 -10.25
N VAL A 71 -24.00 18.44 -10.88
CA VAL A 71 -22.65 18.03 -10.48
C VAL A 71 -22.29 18.60 -9.10
N LYS A 72 -22.62 19.87 -8.83
CA LYS A 72 -22.41 20.49 -7.52
C LYS A 72 -23.19 19.77 -6.43
N LYS A 73 -24.43 19.35 -6.72
CA LYS A 73 -25.23 18.54 -5.81
C LYS A 73 -24.57 17.19 -5.54
N ALA A 74 -24.08 16.49 -6.57
CA ALA A 74 -23.37 15.23 -6.39
C ALA A 74 -22.13 15.37 -5.47
N VAL A 75 -21.36 16.45 -5.63
CA VAL A 75 -20.23 16.77 -4.74
C VAL A 75 -20.69 17.06 -3.31
N ALA A 76 -21.79 17.80 -3.15
CA ALA A 76 -22.36 18.05 -1.83
C ALA A 76 -22.85 16.74 -1.17
N ASP A 77 -23.48 15.85 -1.92
CA ASP A 77 -23.91 14.53 -1.44
C ASP A 77 -22.70 13.69 -0.98
N LEU A 78 -21.59 13.69 -1.74
CA LEU A 78 -20.35 13.01 -1.32
C LEU A 78 -19.78 13.56 -0.01
N LYS A 79 -19.86 14.86 0.23
CA LYS A 79 -19.43 15.48 1.50
C LYS A 79 -20.33 15.13 2.68
N VAL A 80 -21.58 14.75 2.42
CA VAL A 80 -22.45 14.19 3.47
C VAL A 80 -21.99 12.77 3.79
N VAL A 81 -21.77 11.94 2.76
CA VAL A 81 -21.31 10.55 2.90
C VAL A 81 -19.91 10.46 3.53
N SER A 82 -19.03 11.44 3.31
CA SER A 82 -17.64 11.42 3.82
C SER A 82 -17.54 11.28 5.34
N ARG A 83 -18.57 11.70 6.08
CA ARG A 83 -18.63 11.48 7.54
C ARG A 83 -18.66 10.00 7.90
N SER A 84 -19.42 9.19 7.17
CA SER A 84 -19.48 7.75 7.42
C SER A 84 -18.33 6.99 6.78
N LEU A 85 -17.72 7.55 5.72
CA LEU A 85 -16.45 7.04 5.17
C LEU A 85 -15.31 7.14 6.20
N SER A 86 -15.35 8.15 7.08
CA SER A 86 -14.40 8.27 8.20
C SER A 86 -14.65 7.32 9.38
N GLY A 87 -15.75 6.55 9.35
CA GLY A 87 -15.98 5.43 10.27
C GLY A 87 -15.14 4.21 9.90
N GLY A 88 -15.21 3.15 10.69
CA GLY A 88 -14.46 1.93 10.40
C GLY A 88 -14.82 0.72 11.27
N LEU A 89 -14.09 -0.37 11.03
CA LEU A 89 -14.11 -1.58 11.84
C LEU A 89 -12.91 -1.56 12.77
N ASP A 90 -13.15 -1.75 14.06
CA ASP A 90 -12.09 -1.93 15.04
C ASP A 90 -11.74 -3.42 15.19
N PHE A 91 -10.45 -3.73 15.24
CA PHE A 91 -9.94 -5.07 15.47
C PHE A 91 -9.40 -5.18 16.89
N ASN A 92 -9.86 -6.18 17.65
CA ASN A 92 -9.27 -6.48 18.95
C ASN A 92 -7.85 -7.05 18.76
N SER A 93 -6.81 -6.26 19.03
CA SER A 93 -5.41 -6.72 18.98
C SER A 93 -4.77 -6.71 20.37
N ALA A 94 -3.88 -7.69 20.60
CA ALA A 94 -3.11 -7.84 21.83
C ALA A 94 -2.04 -6.74 22.02
N VAL A 95 -1.72 -5.97 20.97
CA VAL A 95 -0.75 -4.87 21.00
C VAL A 95 -1.49 -3.56 20.72
N SER A 96 -1.76 -2.79 21.77
CA SER A 96 -2.58 -1.56 21.70
C SER A 96 -1.88 -0.36 21.07
N SER A 97 -0.57 -0.42 20.86
CA SER A 97 0.23 0.65 20.28
C SER A 97 0.26 0.68 18.75
N ARG A 98 -0.38 -0.28 18.08
CA ARG A 98 -0.45 -0.36 16.61
C ARG A 98 -1.86 -0.05 16.11
N PRO A 99 -2.03 0.41 14.86
CA PRO A 99 -3.36 0.64 14.29
C PRO A 99 -4.24 -0.62 14.42
N GLN A 100 -5.45 -0.45 14.96
CA GLN A 100 -6.36 -1.54 15.31
C GLN A 100 -7.66 -1.46 14.52
N GLY A 101 -7.61 -1.36 13.20
CA GLY A 101 -8.83 -1.31 12.41
C GLY A 101 -8.62 -0.99 10.93
N ILE A 102 -9.73 -0.91 10.21
CA ILE A 102 -9.79 -0.48 8.82
C ILE A 102 -10.96 0.48 8.62
N GLY A 103 -10.72 1.57 7.90
CA GLY A 103 -11.77 2.54 7.57
C GLY A 103 -12.75 2.02 6.53
N THR A 104 -13.97 2.52 6.57
CA THR A 104 -15.02 2.25 5.57
C THR A 104 -14.58 2.71 4.18
N ASP A 105 -13.92 3.87 4.10
CA ASP A 105 -13.25 4.39 2.91
C ASP A 105 -12.26 3.39 2.30
N SER A 106 -11.41 2.80 3.13
CA SER A 106 -10.37 1.84 2.77
C SER A 106 -10.99 0.60 2.13
N LEU A 107 -12.08 0.09 2.71
CA LEU A 107 -12.81 -1.05 2.15
C LEU A 107 -13.40 -0.72 0.79
N ILE A 108 -14.02 0.45 0.62
CA ILE A 108 -14.58 0.90 -0.67
C ILE A 108 -13.48 1.07 -1.72
N VAL A 109 -12.35 1.67 -1.33
CA VAL A 109 -11.19 1.86 -2.19
C VAL A 109 -10.65 0.51 -2.68
N ILE A 110 -10.48 -0.47 -1.79
CA ILE A 110 -10.11 -1.84 -2.17
C ILE A 110 -11.12 -2.40 -3.17
N GLN A 111 -12.42 -2.37 -2.87
CA GLN A 111 -13.43 -2.96 -3.75
C GLN A 111 -13.49 -2.29 -5.13
N SER A 112 -13.25 -0.98 -5.21
CA SER A 112 -13.24 -0.22 -6.47
C SER A 112 -12.17 -0.67 -7.46
N LEU A 113 -11.05 -1.23 -6.98
CA LEU A 113 -10.00 -1.79 -7.83
C LEU A 113 -10.45 -3.07 -8.56
N TYR A 114 -11.35 -3.84 -7.96
CA TYR A 114 -11.86 -5.09 -8.50
C TYR A 114 -13.21 -4.93 -9.21
N ALA A 115 -13.85 -3.78 -9.06
CA ALA A 115 -15.13 -3.48 -9.67
C ALA A 115 -15.00 -3.29 -11.19
N ARG A 116 -15.89 -3.95 -11.95
CA ARG A 116 -15.95 -3.84 -13.41
C ARG A 116 -16.64 -2.57 -13.88
N ASP A 117 -17.68 -2.17 -13.15
CA ASP A 117 -18.52 -1.00 -13.38
C ASP A 117 -19.15 -0.54 -12.06
N LEU A 118 -19.93 0.54 -12.08
CA LEU A 118 -20.57 1.08 -10.87
C LEU A 118 -21.63 0.16 -10.28
N LYS A 119 -22.27 -0.72 -11.08
CA LYS A 119 -23.22 -1.70 -10.58
C LYS A 119 -22.50 -2.81 -9.82
N ASP A 120 -21.37 -3.28 -10.34
CA ASP A 120 -20.50 -4.25 -9.67
C ASP A 120 -19.90 -3.65 -8.39
N LEU A 121 -19.52 -2.37 -8.41
CA LEU A 121 -19.06 -1.66 -7.20
C LEU A 121 -20.15 -1.65 -6.13
N ALA A 122 -21.36 -1.18 -6.45
CA ALA A 122 -22.49 -1.11 -5.51
C ALA A 122 -22.82 -2.47 -4.85
N LEU A 123 -22.65 -3.58 -5.59
CA LEU A 123 -22.83 -4.91 -5.03
C LEU A 123 -21.70 -5.33 -4.08
N ARG A 124 -20.45 -4.93 -4.38
CA ARG A 124 -19.27 -5.23 -3.56
C ARG A 124 -19.22 -4.41 -2.27
N THR A 125 -19.81 -3.21 -2.29
CA THR A 125 -19.83 -2.29 -1.16
C THR A 125 -21.11 -2.39 -0.32
N LEU A 126 -22.03 -3.29 -0.69
CA LEU A 126 -23.26 -3.51 0.04
C LEU A 126 -22.97 -3.89 1.50
N GLY A 127 -23.53 -3.13 2.44
CA GLY A 127 -23.37 -3.34 3.87
C GLY A 127 -22.13 -2.69 4.49
N ILE A 128 -21.30 -2.01 3.69
CA ILE A 128 -20.20 -1.16 4.20
C ILE A 128 -20.74 0.18 4.68
N LEU A 129 -21.61 0.82 3.88
CA LEU A 129 -22.31 2.06 4.23
C LEU A 129 -23.77 1.81 4.62
N PRO A 130 -24.39 2.71 5.42
CA PRO A 130 -25.84 2.76 5.57
C PRO A 130 -26.53 2.86 4.21
N ILE A 131 -27.66 2.17 4.02
CA ILE A 131 -28.33 2.03 2.71
C ILE A 131 -28.60 3.37 2.01
N ASP A 132 -29.02 4.39 2.76
CA ASP A 132 -29.29 5.71 2.19
C ASP A 132 -28.02 6.41 1.70
N GLU A 133 -26.91 6.23 2.41
CA GLU A 133 -25.62 6.81 2.06
C GLU A 133 -24.93 6.05 0.92
N GLU A 134 -25.04 4.72 0.90
CA GLU A 134 -24.61 3.88 -0.23
C GLU A 134 -25.31 4.34 -1.52
N ARG A 135 -26.63 4.57 -1.44
CA ARG A 135 -27.40 5.08 -2.57
C ARG A 135 -26.94 6.48 -3.00
N LEU A 136 -26.70 7.38 -2.06
CA LEU A 136 -26.18 8.72 -2.36
C LEU A 136 -24.79 8.65 -3.01
N PHE A 137 -23.90 7.82 -2.48
CA PHE A 137 -22.55 7.60 -3.00
C PHE A 137 -22.58 7.10 -4.44
N ILE A 138 -23.27 5.99 -4.71
CA ILE A 138 -23.34 5.39 -6.06
C ILE A 138 -24.01 6.34 -7.06
N ASN A 139 -25.07 7.07 -6.66
CA ASN A 139 -25.70 8.06 -7.53
C ASN A 139 -24.75 9.22 -7.86
N ALA A 140 -23.99 9.71 -6.88
CA ALA A 140 -23.00 10.76 -7.10
C ALA A 140 -21.90 10.28 -8.06
N LEU A 141 -21.44 9.02 -7.94
CA LEU A 141 -20.48 8.44 -8.88
C LEU A 141 -21.03 8.39 -10.32
N HIS A 142 -22.31 8.04 -10.50
CA HIS A 142 -22.94 8.07 -11.83
C HIS A 142 -22.96 9.48 -12.45
N VAL A 143 -23.26 10.51 -11.66
CA VAL A 143 -23.24 11.91 -12.11
C VAL A 143 -21.81 12.36 -12.46
N LEU A 144 -20.82 11.92 -11.67
CA LEU A 144 -19.42 12.31 -11.83
C LEU A 144 -18.68 11.52 -12.90
N GLU A 145 -19.12 10.32 -13.27
CA GLU A 145 -18.46 9.48 -14.28
C GLU A 145 -18.16 10.23 -15.61
N PRO A 146 -19.10 10.94 -16.26
CA PRO A 146 -18.79 11.69 -17.48
C PRO A 146 -17.81 12.86 -17.24
N VAL A 147 -17.84 13.49 -16.06
CA VAL A 147 -16.91 14.56 -15.68
C VAL A 147 -15.51 14.01 -15.51
N TYR A 148 -15.36 12.93 -14.74
CA TYR A 148 -14.12 12.20 -14.55
C TYR A 148 -13.54 11.71 -15.88
N ASN A 149 -14.39 11.14 -16.74
CA ASN A 149 -13.96 10.64 -18.03
C ASN A 149 -13.36 11.77 -18.89
N SER A 150 -14.00 12.94 -18.91
CA SER A 150 -13.54 14.09 -19.67
C SER A 150 -12.29 14.74 -19.10
N LEU A 151 -12.17 14.86 -17.78
CA LEU A 151 -11.10 15.63 -17.13
C LEU A 151 -9.86 14.80 -16.82
N VAL A 152 -10.04 13.51 -16.53
CA VAL A 152 -8.97 12.66 -15.97
C VAL A 152 -8.72 11.46 -16.87
N TRP A 153 -9.71 10.59 -17.08
CA TRP A 153 -9.49 9.30 -17.73
C TRP A 153 -9.04 9.44 -19.19
N ASN A 154 -9.78 10.18 -20.01
CA ASN A 154 -9.49 10.30 -21.44
C ASN A 154 -8.17 11.05 -21.71
N VAL A 155 -7.75 11.89 -20.76
CA VAL A 155 -6.50 12.66 -20.85
C VAL A 155 -5.30 11.82 -20.39
N GLY A 156 -5.44 11.10 -19.27
CA GLY A 156 -4.32 10.44 -18.59
C GLY A 156 -4.19 8.92 -18.81
N SER A 157 -5.22 8.23 -19.31
CA SER A 157 -5.23 6.76 -19.35
C SER A 157 -4.06 6.18 -20.15
N ARG A 158 -3.66 6.82 -21.26
CA ARG A 158 -2.49 6.38 -22.03
C ARG A 158 -1.22 6.41 -21.19
N ASP A 159 -0.96 7.52 -20.51
CA ASP A 159 0.23 7.69 -19.67
C ASP A 159 0.22 6.70 -18.50
N LEU A 160 -0.95 6.48 -17.89
CA LEU A 160 -1.12 5.50 -16.81
C LEU A 160 -0.73 4.08 -17.25
N HIS A 161 -1.15 3.67 -18.46
CA HIS A 161 -0.75 2.36 -19.01
C HIS A 161 0.73 2.31 -19.40
N VAL A 162 1.34 3.42 -19.79
CA VAL A 162 2.79 3.51 -20.02
C VAL A 162 3.54 3.36 -18.70
N ALA A 163 3.16 4.10 -17.67
CA ALA A 163 3.72 4.02 -16.32
C ALA A 163 3.62 2.60 -15.76
N LYS A 164 2.44 1.95 -15.86
CA LYS A 164 2.26 0.54 -15.48
C LYS A 164 3.30 -0.37 -16.13
N ARG A 165 3.46 -0.29 -17.46
CA ARG A 165 4.44 -1.12 -18.18
C ARG A 165 5.88 -0.81 -17.78
N MET A 166 6.19 0.44 -17.44
CA MET A 166 7.51 0.83 -16.96
C MET A 166 7.77 0.26 -15.56
N LEU A 167 6.83 0.38 -14.63
CA LEU A 167 6.90 -0.24 -13.30
C LEU A 167 7.07 -1.75 -13.38
N GLU A 168 6.29 -2.43 -14.22
CA GLU A 168 6.43 -3.88 -14.45
C GLU A 168 7.82 -4.26 -14.98
N LYS A 169 8.38 -3.47 -15.91
CA LYS A 169 9.75 -3.68 -16.40
C LYS A 169 10.79 -3.46 -15.30
N ILE A 170 10.61 -2.44 -14.46
CA ILE A 170 11.48 -2.18 -13.31
C ILE A 170 11.41 -3.37 -12.35
N ALA A 171 10.20 -3.81 -11.99
CA ALA A 171 9.97 -4.94 -11.08
C ALA A 171 10.69 -6.23 -11.54
N VAL A 172 10.60 -6.55 -12.84
CA VAL A 172 11.36 -7.68 -13.42
C VAL A 172 12.86 -7.46 -13.32
N ARG A 173 13.35 -6.27 -13.72
CA ARG A 173 14.78 -5.93 -13.72
C ARG A 173 15.40 -6.02 -12.32
N VAL A 174 14.71 -5.52 -11.30
CA VAL A 174 15.21 -5.51 -9.91
C VAL A 174 14.89 -6.79 -9.15
N LYS A 175 14.21 -7.75 -9.79
CA LYS A 175 13.75 -9.00 -9.18
C LYS A 175 12.89 -8.73 -7.94
N LEU A 176 11.81 -7.97 -8.11
CA LEU A 176 10.94 -7.49 -7.03
C LEU A 176 10.54 -8.60 -6.05
N GLU A 177 10.20 -9.80 -6.51
CA GLU A 177 9.87 -10.94 -5.64
C GLU A 177 11.01 -11.31 -4.67
N GLY A 178 12.26 -11.21 -5.13
CA GLY A 178 13.45 -11.41 -4.33
C GLY A 178 13.69 -10.29 -3.33
N LEU A 179 13.38 -9.04 -3.68
CA LEU A 179 13.42 -7.90 -2.76
C LEU A 179 12.33 -8.03 -1.70
N PHE A 180 11.11 -8.37 -2.11
CA PHE A 180 9.98 -8.63 -1.23
C PHE A 180 10.32 -9.72 -0.21
N GLY A 181 10.86 -10.86 -0.67
CA GLY A 181 11.25 -11.95 0.23
C GLY A 181 12.37 -11.56 1.20
N GLN A 182 13.27 -10.65 0.82
CA GLN A 182 14.26 -10.08 1.75
C GLN A 182 13.59 -9.19 2.79
N ALA A 183 12.70 -8.29 2.38
CA ALA A 183 11.95 -7.43 3.29
C ALA A 183 11.09 -8.24 4.27
N VAL A 184 10.39 -9.29 3.82
CA VAL A 184 9.61 -10.18 4.70
C VAL A 184 10.49 -10.81 5.78
N ARG A 185 11.68 -11.29 5.42
CA ARG A 185 12.62 -11.85 6.41
C ARG A 185 13.13 -10.78 7.37
N PHE A 186 13.53 -9.62 6.84
CA PHE A 186 14.02 -8.50 7.64
C PHE A 186 12.99 -8.05 8.69
N TYR A 187 11.72 -7.90 8.27
CA TYR A 187 10.64 -7.50 9.16
C TYR A 187 10.12 -8.59 10.07
N HIS A 188 10.57 -9.85 9.96
CA HIS A 188 9.90 -11.00 10.60
C HIS A 188 8.41 -11.08 10.23
N GLY A 189 8.06 -10.73 8.98
CA GLY A 189 6.71 -10.76 8.47
C GLY A 189 6.20 -12.19 8.25
N ASN A 190 4.92 -12.42 8.54
CA ASN A 190 4.23 -13.69 8.30
C ASN A 190 3.31 -13.59 7.08
N TRP A 191 3.87 -13.15 5.94
CA TRP A 191 3.11 -12.95 4.71
C TRP A 191 2.70 -14.29 4.08
N PRO A 192 1.40 -14.58 3.86
CA PRO A 192 0.96 -15.78 3.18
C PRO A 192 1.38 -15.76 1.71
N ARG A 193 1.96 -16.86 1.20
CA ARG A 193 2.52 -16.89 -0.16
C ARG A 193 1.45 -16.76 -1.25
N GLU A 194 0.23 -17.19 -0.93
CA GLU A 194 -0.92 -17.21 -1.83
C GLU A 194 -1.60 -15.85 -1.94
N VAL A 195 -1.27 -14.91 -1.04
CA VAL A 195 -1.87 -13.57 -1.03
C VAL A 195 -1.03 -12.66 -1.94
N PRO A 196 -1.57 -12.23 -3.09
CA PRO A 196 -0.88 -11.29 -3.94
C PRO A 196 -0.81 -9.91 -3.28
N PHE A 197 0.22 -9.18 -3.62
CA PHE A 197 0.33 -7.77 -3.31
C PHE A 197 -0.15 -6.97 -4.52
N VAL A 198 -1.20 -6.19 -4.37
CA VAL A 198 -1.86 -5.50 -5.50
C VAL A 198 -1.59 -4.01 -5.43
N ILE A 199 -1.08 -3.44 -6.52
CA ILE A 199 -0.80 -2.01 -6.67
C ILE A 199 -1.79 -1.42 -7.67
N GLY A 200 -2.78 -0.73 -7.15
CA GLY A 200 -3.78 0.01 -7.90
C GLY A 200 -3.24 1.36 -8.37
N LEU A 201 -3.18 1.58 -9.68
CA LEU A 201 -2.72 2.84 -10.26
C LEU A 201 -3.92 3.71 -10.67
N HIS A 202 -3.89 4.98 -10.30
CA HIS A 202 -4.84 5.99 -10.80
C HIS A 202 -4.12 7.23 -11.35
N ALA A 203 -4.80 7.95 -12.25
CA ALA A 203 -4.24 9.14 -12.87
C ALA A 203 -4.47 10.39 -12.01
N ILE A 204 -3.44 11.21 -11.87
CA ILE A 204 -3.50 12.58 -11.35
C ILE A 204 -3.14 13.52 -12.49
N PRO A 205 -4.06 14.35 -12.98
CA PRO A 205 -3.76 15.31 -14.05
C PRO A 205 -2.71 16.32 -13.61
N ALA A 206 -1.71 16.58 -14.45
CA ALA A 206 -0.74 17.62 -14.17
C ALA A 206 -1.38 19.01 -14.28
N LEU A 207 -1.22 19.80 -13.21
CA LEU A 207 -1.55 21.22 -13.20
C LEU A 207 -0.27 22.01 -12.93
N LYS A 208 -0.19 23.22 -13.51
CA LYS A 208 1.01 24.08 -13.40
C LYS A 208 1.43 24.33 -11.95
N ASP A 209 0.45 24.46 -11.07
CA ASP A 209 0.62 24.79 -9.64
C ASP A 209 0.82 23.53 -8.76
N PHE A 210 0.64 22.33 -9.32
CA PHE A 210 0.70 21.04 -8.62
C PHE A 210 1.62 20.07 -9.37
N LYS A 211 2.93 20.37 -9.34
CA LYS A 211 3.96 19.51 -9.93
C LYS A 211 4.35 18.40 -8.96
N ASN A 212 4.68 17.22 -9.48
CA ASN A 212 5.11 16.05 -8.71
C ASN A 212 4.09 15.62 -7.65
N SER A 213 2.80 15.79 -7.94
CA SER A 213 1.73 15.35 -7.06
C SER A 213 1.48 13.87 -7.28
N THR A 214 2.27 13.04 -6.61
CA THR A 214 2.02 11.61 -6.44
C THR A 214 1.39 11.39 -5.06
N THR A 215 0.53 10.40 -4.96
CA THR A 215 -0.04 9.95 -3.68
C THR A 215 0.13 8.45 -3.57
N SER A 216 0.33 7.96 -2.36
CA SER A 216 0.41 6.53 -2.09
C SER A 216 -0.30 6.23 -0.78
N THR A 217 -1.02 5.12 -0.72
CA THR A 217 -1.71 4.71 0.51
C THR A 217 -1.84 3.20 0.56
N SER A 218 -1.49 2.66 1.72
CA SER A 218 -1.56 1.24 2.03
C SER A 218 -2.85 0.81 2.72
N PHE A 219 -3.44 -0.25 2.18
CA PHE A 219 -4.61 -0.93 2.69
C PHE A 219 -4.33 -2.44 2.83
N ALA A 220 -3.25 -2.76 3.55
CA ALA A 220 -2.72 -4.12 3.74
C ALA A 220 -2.22 -4.76 2.44
N SER A 221 -2.87 -5.75 1.87
CA SER A 221 -2.39 -6.38 0.61
C SER A 221 -2.68 -5.58 -0.65
N VAL A 222 -3.23 -4.38 -0.49
CA VAL A 222 -3.62 -3.50 -1.59
C VAL A 222 -3.03 -2.12 -1.34
N GLU A 223 -2.27 -1.65 -2.31
CA GLU A 223 -1.73 -0.30 -2.38
C GLU A 223 -2.44 0.48 -3.46
N VAL A 224 -2.61 1.77 -3.23
CA VAL A 224 -3.09 2.70 -4.24
C VAL A 224 -2.04 3.74 -4.49
N HIS A 225 -1.68 3.96 -5.75
CA HIS A 225 -0.66 4.90 -6.15
C HIS A 225 -1.12 5.79 -7.30
N GLY A 226 -1.01 7.10 -7.07
CA GLY A 226 -1.38 8.14 -8.01
C GLY A 226 -0.22 8.54 -8.90
N ILE A 227 -0.37 8.32 -10.21
CA ILE A 227 0.62 8.68 -11.23
C ILE A 227 0.25 10.02 -11.85
N GLN A 228 1.22 10.94 -11.89
CA GLN A 228 1.02 12.20 -12.60
C GLN A 228 0.99 11.98 -14.12
N THR A 229 -0.06 12.47 -14.78
CA THR A 229 -0.32 12.29 -16.22
C THR A 229 -0.37 13.62 -16.97
N GLY A 230 -0.17 13.60 -18.29
CA GLY A 230 -0.04 14.83 -19.10
C GLY A 230 1.34 15.49 -19.02
N VAL A 231 2.32 14.76 -18.46
CA VAL A 231 3.73 15.16 -18.34
C VAL A 231 4.64 14.03 -18.83
N LYS A 232 5.91 14.34 -19.07
CA LYS A 232 6.89 13.31 -19.40
C LYS A 232 7.17 12.45 -18.16
N LEU A 233 6.97 11.14 -18.30
CA LEU A 233 7.17 10.13 -17.25
C LEU A 233 8.68 9.86 -17.02
N ASN A 234 9.40 10.80 -16.43
CA ASN A 234 10.85 10.69 -16.19
C ASN A 234 11.21 10.06 -14.83
N ASN A 235 10.24 9.88 -13.93
CA ASN A 235 10.48 9.58 -12.52
C ASN A 235 9.84 8.25 -12.07
N VAL A 236 9.58 7.33 -13.01
CA VAL A 236 8.89 6.07 -12.69
C VAL A 236 9.74 5.17 -11.77
N GLU A 237 11.06 5.31 -11.80
CA GLU A 237 11.94 4.68 -10.83
C GLU A 237 11.77 5.23 -9.41
N ASP A 238 11.40 6.51 -9.26
CA ASP A 238 11.11 7.10 -7.95
C ASP A 238 9.77 6.56 -7.44
N ASP A 239 8.76 6.48 -8.32
CA ASP A 239 7.46 5.86 -8.03
C ASP A 239 7.64 4.40 -7.58
N PHE A 240 8.60 3.67 -8.15
CA PHE A 240 8.91 2.31 -7.71
C PHE A 240 9.42 2.25 -6.25
N GLY A 241 10.30 3.17 -5.86
CA GLY A 241 10.78 3.28 -4.48
C GLY A 241 9.64 3.56 -3.51
N VAL A 242 8.75 4.50 -3.87
CA VAL A 242 7.56 4.83 -3.09
C VAL A 242 6.59 3.66 -2.99
N VAL A 243 6.31 2.95 -4.08
CA VAL A 243 5.46 1.75 -4.05
C VAL A 243 6.06 0.66 -3.15
N PHE A 244 7.39 0.54 -3.14
CA PHE A 244 8.08 -0.41 -2.25
C PHE A 244 8.07 0.07 -0.78
N HIS A 245 8.08 1.38 -0.52
CA HIS A 245 7.88 1.95 0.82
C HIS A 245 6.53 1.50 1.38
N GLU A 246 5.45 1.68 0.62
CA GLU A 246 4.13 1.26 1.12
C GLU A 246 4.03 -0.26 1.35
N LEU A 247 4.65 -1.04 0.45
CA LEU A 247 4.78 -2.49 0.60
C LEU A 247 5.43 -2.89 1.91
N CYS A 248 6.39 -2.09 2.40
CA CYS A 248 7.03 -2.35 3.68
C CYS A 248 6.08 -2.17 4.87
N HIS A 249 5.12 -1.24 4.81
CA HIS A 249 4.09 -1.12 5.85
C HIS A 249 3.23 -2.39 5.95
N SER A 250 2.86 -2.96 4.81
CA SER A 250 2.06 -4.18 4.75
C SER A 250 2.81 -5.38 5.30
N ILE A 251 4.11 -5.48 5.01
CA ILE A 251 4.97 -6.49 5.63
C ILE A 251 5.09 -6.26 7.14
N TYR A 252 5.33 -5.02 7.59
CA TYR A 252 5.42 -4.68 9.01
C TYR A 252 4.13 -5.03 9.78
N GLY A 253 2.97 -4.79 9.16
CA GLY A 253 1.66 -5.19 9.67
C GLY A 253 1.44 -6.70 9.72
N SER A 254 2.16 -7.48 8.91
CA SER A 254 2.06 -8.94 8.84
C SER A 254 2.88 -9.70 9.90
N GLN A 255 3.61 -9.00 10.78
CA GLN A 255 4.42 -9.62 11.84
C GLN A 255 3.58 -10.56 12.74
N SER A 256 4.21 -11.55 13.36
CA SER A 256 3.51 -12.33 14.39
C SER A 256 3.28 -11.49 15.64
N THR A 257 2.18 -11.73 16.35
CA THR A 257 1.86 -11.02 17.61
C THR A 257 3.02 -11.08 18.61
N GLU A 258 3.68 -12.23 18.72
CA GLU A 258 4.82 -12.44 19.62
C GLU A 258 5.97 -11.50 19.27
N PHE A 259 6.32 -11.39 17.99
CA PHE A 259 7.38 -10.50 17.55
C PHE A 259 6.99 -9.02 17.70
N MET A 260 5.74 -8.67 17.43
CA MET A 260 5.25 -7.31 17.67
C MET A 260 5.43 -6.88 19.14
N MET A 261 5.08 -7.77 20.07
CA MET A 261 5.26 -7.55 21.52
C MET A 261 6.73 -7.48 21.92
N GLU A 262 7.58 -8.32 21.32
CA GLU A 262 9.02 -8.29 21.57
C GLU A 262 9.66 -6.98 21.09
N LEU A 263 9.32 -6.54 19.88
CA LEU A 263 9.79 -5.29 19.31
C LEU A 263 9.36 -4.09 20.17
N GLU A 264 8.08 -4.02 20.56
CA GLU A 264 7.59 -2.98 21.47
C GLU A 264 8.36 -2.98 22.79
N LYS A 265 8.60 -4.16 23.38
CA LYS A 265 9.33 -4.31 24.63
C LYS A 265 10.77 -3.78 24.53
N TRP A 266 11.47 -3.97 23.42
CA TRP A 266 12.83 -3.43 23.24
C TRP A 266 12.86 -1.91 23.36
N PHE A 267 11.86 -1.21 22.82
CA PHE A 267 11.75 0.24 22.94
C PHE A 267 11.23 0.65 24.32
N LEU A 268 10.17 0.05 24.84
CA LEU A 268 9.58 0.43 26.12
C LEU A 268 10.47 0.15 27.33
N ALA A 269 11.39 -0.82 27.24
CA ALA A 269 12.39 -1.09 28.27
C ALA A 269 13.61 -0.15 28.23
N ASN A 270 13.76 0.65 27.17
CA ASN A 270 14.87 1.56 27.01
C ASN A 270 14.68 2.81 27.90
N LYS A 271 15.74 3.23 28.60
CA LYS A 271 15.71 4.39 29.53
C LYS A 271 15.68 5.75 28.81
N SER A 272 15.88 5.79 27.49
CA SER A 272 15.85 7.02 26.72
C SER A 272 14.48 7.69 26.82
N PRO A 273 14.41 9.01 27.07
CA PRO A 273 13.14 9.73 27.08
C PRO A 273 12.45 9.75 25.70
N TYR A 274 13.16 9.39 24.63
CA TYR A 274 12.66 9.37 23.26
C TYR A 274 12.21 7.99 22.77
N ALA A 275 12.31 6.94 23.61
CA ALA A 275 12.09 5.57 23.16
C ALA A 275 10.67 5.33 22.62
N ARG A 276 9.65 5.95 23.22
CA ARG A 276 8.26 5.86 22.74
C ARG A 276 8.08 6.53 21.39
N GLN A 277 8.65 7.71 21.19
CA GLN A 277 8.60 8.42 19.91
C GLN A 277 9.37 7.66 18.82
N ALA A 278 10.55 7.13 19.15
CA ALA A 278 11.34 6.31 18.23
C ALA A 278 10.59 5.03 17.82
N TYR A 279 9.81 4.43 18.72
CA TYR A 279 8.94 3.30 18.36
C TYR A 279 7.76 3.74 17.47
N ALA A 280 7.10 4.86 17.81
CA ALA A 280 5.98 5.39 17.03
C ALA A 280 6.38 5.73 15.57
N HIS A 281 7.61 6.17 15.36
CA HIS A 281 8.15 6.50 14.04
C HIS A 281 8.85 5.33 13.33
N LEU A 282 8.97 4.16 13.99
CA LEU A 282 9.78 3.06 13.48
C LEU A 282 9.25 2.52 12.14
N ASN A 283 7.94 2.36 12.00
CA ASN A 283 7.34 1.82 10.77
C ASN A 283 7.67 2.72 9.56
N GLU A 284 7.43 4.03 9.69
CA GLU A 284 7.76 5.01 8.65
C GLU A 284 9.26 5.07 8.34
N ALA A 285 10.11 5.07 9.37
CA ALA A 285 11.56 5.13 9.18
C ALA A 285 12.10 3.88 8.47
N LEU A 286 11.61 2.69 8.82
CA LEU A 286 12.01 1.44 8.16
C LEU A 286 11.48 1.38 6.72
N ALA A 287 10.22 1.76 6.48
CA ALA A 287 9.64 1.81 5.15
C ALA A 287 10.40 2.80 4.26
N THR A 288 10.79 3.96 4.80
CA THR A 288 11.57 4.97 4.09
C THR A 288 12.96 4.44 3.74
N ALA A 289 13.65 3.78 4.69
CA ALA A 289 14.98 3.23 4.46
C ALA A 289 14.97 2.10 3.40
N LEU A 290 13.96 1.23 3.43
CA LEU A 290 13.86 0.11 2.50
C LEU A 290 13.28 0.51 1.13
N GLY A 291 12.28 1.38 1.09
CA GLY A 291 11.62 1.84 -0.13
C GLY A 291 12.36 2.97 -0.82
N ASN A 292 12.38 4.14 -0.17
CA ASN A 292 12.88 5.39 -0.75
C ASN A 292 14.42 5.46 -0.83
N SER A 293 15.12 4.51 -0.20
CA SER A 293 16.58 4.37 -0.33
C SER A 293 16.98 3.04 -0.97
N TRP A 294 16.83 1.89 -0.29
CA TRP A 294 17.36 0.62 -0.80
C TRP A 294 16.71 0.17 -2.11
N ALA A 295 15.38 0.09 -2.19
CA ALA A 295 14.67 -0.31 -3.40
C ALA A 295 14.78 0.75 -4.51
N TYR A 296 14.74 2.03 -4.13
CA TYR A 296 15.05 3.16 -5.00
C TYR A 296 16.40 2.99 -5.70
N GLU A 297 17.47 2.74 -4.94
CA GLU A 297 18.82 2.57 -5.49
C GLU A 297 18.88 1.37 -6.45
N LYS A 298 18.17 0.27 -6.15
CA LYS A 298 18.06 -0.85 -7.11
C LYS A 298 17.38 -0.45 -8.42
N ALA A 299 16.37 0.43 -8.36
CA ALA A 299 15.65 0.91 -9.53
C ALA A 299 16.45 1.96 -10.32
N ARG A 300 17.02 2.98 -9.66
CA ARG A 300 17.78 4.06 -10.29
C ARG A 300 19.22 3.68 -10.65
N LYS A 301 19.79 2.69 -9.96
CA LYS A 301 21.23 2.33 -9.94
C LYS A 301 22.14 3.43 -9.36
N GLU A 302 21.54 4.38 -8.66
CA GLU A 302 22.20 5.52 -8.03
C GLU A 302 21.51 5.73 -6.68
N PRO A 303 22.26 6.11 -5.62
CA PRO A 303 21.66 6.42 -4.34
C PRO A 303 20.77 7.68 -4.46
N PRO A 304 19.74 7.81 -3.63
CA PRO A 304 18.93 9.04 -3.56
C PRO A 304 19.82 10.24 -3.21
N SER A 305 19.78 11.29 -4.03
CA SER A 305 20.61 12.50 -3.88
C SER A 305 20.02 13.57 -2.94
N GLU A 306 18.77 13.39 -2.51
CA GLU A 306 18.00 14.39 -1.74
C GLU A 306 17.43 13.79 -0.44
N SER A 307 16.44 14.46 0.14
CA SER A 307 15.62 13.90 1.22
C SER A 307 14.93 12.61 0.75
N TRP A 308 14.90 11.60 1.61
CA TRP A 308 14.17 10.35 1.39
C TRP A 308 12.70 10.49 1.80
N TYR A 309 12.40 11.46 2.67
CA TYR A 309 11.05 11.74 3.13
C TYR A 309 10.84 13.24 3.38
N ASN A 310 9.59 13.71 3.30
CA ASN A 310 9.27 15.13 3.46
C ASN A 310 9.29 15.59 4.93
N GLU A 311 8.98 14.69 5.87
CA GLU A 311 9.07 14.98 7.30
C GLU A 311 10.53 14.79 7.79
N PRO A 312 11.19 15.83 8.32
CA PRO A 312 12.63 15.77 8.61
C PRO A 312 13.04 14.75 9.68
N THR A 313 12.18 14.47 10.65
CA THR A 313 12.45 13.51 11.73
C THR A 313 12.48 12.09 11.18
N ILE A 314 11.50 11.71 10.36
CA ILE A 314 11.45 10.42 9.66
C ILE A 314 12.64 10.28 8.71
N ASP A 315 12.95 11.32 7.92
CA ASP A 315 14.09 11.31 6.99
C ASP A 315 15.42 11.06 7.71
N ALA A 316 15.69 11.82 8.78
CA ALA A 316 16.91 11.67 9.57
C ALA A 316 16.99 10.29 10.25
N TYR A 317 15.86 9.78 10.76
CA TYR A 317 15.80 8.49 11.41
C TYR A 317 16.03 7.34 10.41
N ALA A 318 15.39 7.39 9.24
CA ALA A 318 15.58 6.42 8.16
C ALA A 318 17.04 6.38 7.69
N LYS A 319 17.68 7.53 7.49
CA LYS A 319 19.10 7.64 7.14
C LYS A 319 20.01 7.04 8.21
N ALA A 320 19.70 7.27 9.49
CA ALA A 320 20.49 6.76 10.60
C ALA A 320 20.42 5.23 10.72
N ILE A 321 19.27 4.62 10.42
CA ILE A 321 19.09 3.16 10.50
C ILE A 321 19.43 2.43 9.20
N SER A 322 19.56 3.13 8.07
CA SER A 322 19.80 2.51 6.76
C SER A 322 20.99 1.57 6.67
N PRO A 323 22.13 1.75 7.39
CA PRO A 323 23.21 0.77 7.38
C PRO A 323 22.86 -0.58 8.03
N LEU A 324 21.71 -0.66 8.74
CA LEU A 324 21.24 -1.83 9.46
C LEU A 324 20.15 -2.60 8.69
N VAL A 325 19.64 -2.04 7.58
CA VAL A 325 18.56 -2.63 6.77
C VAL A 325 19.07 -3.31 5.50
#